data_AF-A0AAN7V6N4-F1
#
_entry.id   AF-A0AAN7V6N4-F1
#
_cell.length_a   1.000
_cell.length_b   1.000
_cell.length_c   1.000
_cell.angle_alpha   90.00
_cell.angle_beta   90.00
_cell.angle_gamma   90.00
#
_symmetry.space_group_name_H-M   'P 1'
#
loop_
_entity.id
_entity.type
_entity.pdbx_description
1 polymer ?
#
loop_
_entity_poly.entity_id
_entity_poly.type
_entity_poly.pdbx_seq_one_letter_code
_entity_poly.pdbx_strand_id
1 'polypeptide(L)'
;MERGAFVMILLCNYFSRATIDLNLAELQYLADHLHAEECRRLVASLHFNSYNTPKALDIAEENVSKDIPCIRLLLHWNSQKGEGKGETHEVLQHRLRQLGHSDLADWLGKTVFHELGEELMENLNDPFRDVINVTE
;
A
#
# COMPACT_ATOMS: atom_id res chain seq x y z
N MET A 1 34.17 -20.15 12.09
CA MET A 1 32.74 -20.27 12.42
C MET A 1 32.04 -18.90 12.37
N GLU A 2 32.38 -18.04 11.39
CA GLU A 2 31.84 -16.66 11.33
C GLU A 2 31.32 -16.27 9.93
N ARG A 3 31.67 -17.05 8.89
CA ARG A 3 31.20 -16.82 7.51
C ARG A 3 29.74 -17.25 7.30
N GLY A 4 29.27 -18.26 8.03
CA GLY A 4 27.90 -18.76 7.93
C GLY A 4 26.86 -17.80 8.51
N ALA A 5 27.21 -17.07 9.58
CA ALA A 5 26.32 -16.10 10.20
C ALA A 5 26.08 -14.88 9.29
N PHE A 6 27.10 -14.41 8.57
CA PHE A 6 26.97 -13.29 7.63
C PHE A 6 26.08 -13.62 6.43
N VAL A 7 26.17 -14.84 5.90
CA VAL A 7 25.31 -15.32 4.80
C VAL A 7 23.87 -15.50 5.29
N MET A 8 23.66 -16.03 6.51
CA MET A 8 22.33 -16.13 7.11
C MET A 8 21.69 -14.76 7.36
N ILE A 9 22.45 -13.77 7.85
CA ILE A 9 21.94 -12.40 8.05
C ILE A 9 21.54 -11.76 6.71
N LEU A 10 22.34 -11.95 5.65
CA LEU A 10 22.04 -11.44 4.32
C LEU A 10 20.82 -12.13 3.68
N LEU A 11 20.62 -13.44 3.92
CA LEU A 11 19.46 -14.18 3.45
C LEU A 11 18.18 -13.85 4.26
N CYS A 12 18.28 -13.61 5.57
CA CYS A 12 17.15 -13.19 6.40
C CYS A 12 16.61 -11.81 6.00
N ASN A 13 17.48 -10.86 5.61
CA ASN A 13 17.05 -9.55 5.10
C ASN A 13 16.27 -9.63 3.77
N TYR A 14 16.47 -10.71 3.01
CA TYR A 14 15.74 -10.92 1.74
C TYR A 14 14.32 -11.45 1.96
N PHE A 15 14.03 -12.03 3.13
CA PHE A 15 12.80 -12.77 3.41
C PHE A 15 11.75 -12.00 4.22
N SER A 16 11.99 -10.73 4.53
CA SER A 16 11.10 -9.93 5.39
C SER A 16 10.79 -8.58 4.77
N ARG A 17 10.08 -8.63 3.63
CA ARG A 17 9.16 -7.57 3.25
C ARG A 17 7.78 -8.18 3.23
N ALA A 18 7.18 -8.35 4.41
CA ALA A 18 5.74 -8.50 4.48
C ALA A 18 5.17 -7.15 4.03
N THR A 19 5.02 -6.96 2.72
CA THR A 19 4.29 -5.83 2.18
C THR A 19 2.84 -6.16 2.44
N ILE A 20 2.19 -5.37 3.31
CA ILE A 20 0.75 -5.44 3.40
C ILE A 20 0.23 -4.65 2.19
N ASP A 21 -0.20 -5.40 1.19
CA ASP A 21 -0.72 -4.88 -0.06
C ASP A 21 -2.13 -4.32 0.18
N LEU A 22 -2.42 -3.20 -0.47
CA LEU A 22 -3.75 -2.61 -0.42
C LEU A 22 -4.72 -3.45 -1.24
N ASN A 23 -5.87 -3.76 -0.64
CA ASN A 23 -6.94 -4.49 -1.30
C ASN A 23 -7.89 -3.56 -2.08
N LEU A 24 -8.79 -4.12 -2.89
CA LEU A 24 -9.74 -3.33 -3.69
C LEU A 24 -10.69 -2.48 -2.84
N ALA A 25 -11.17 -3.01 -1.70
CA ALA A 25 -12.11 -2.32 -0.84
C ALA A 25 -11.48 -1.09 -0.20
N GLU A 26 -10.21 -1.18 0.21
CA GLU A 26 -9.44 -0.07 0.76
C GLU A 26 -9.23 1.04 -0.27
N LEU A 27 -8.83 0.69 -1.49
CA LEU A 27 -8.68 1.65 -2.58
C LEU A 27 -10.01 2.28 -2.99
N GLN A 28 -11.09 1.50 -2.98
CA GLN A 28 -12.44 2.00 -3.25
C GLN A 28 -12.90 2.97 -2.17
N TYR A 29 -12.68 2.66 -0.89
CA TYR A 29 -13.01 3.56 0.20
C TYR A 29 -12.30 4.92 0.03
N LEU A 30 -11.00 4.91 -0.25
CA LEU A 30 -10.27 6.16 -0.50
C LEU A 30 -10.84 6.91 -1.71
N ALA A 31 -11.16 6.20 -2.79
CA ALA A 31 -11.73 6.80 -3.99
C ALA A 31 -13.10 7.46 -3.75
N ASP A 32 -13.90 6.90 -2.84
CA ASP A 32 -15.24 7.42 -2.50
C ASP A 32 -15.19 8.61 -1.52
N HIS A 33 -14.08 8.77 -0.79
CA HIS A 33 -13.92 9.82 0.22
C HIS A 33 -13.02 10.99 -0.22
N LEU A 34 -12.40 10.89 -1.40
CA LEU A 34 -11.62 11.97 -1.99
C LEU A 34 -12.42 12.64 -3.11
N HIS A 35 -12.41 13.96 -3.15
CA HIS A 35 -12.85 14.68 -4.33
C HIS A 35 -11.93 14.38 -5.52
N ALA A 36 -12.44 14.56 -6.75
CA ALA A 36 -11.70 14.22 -7.96
C ALA A 36 -10.34 14.97 -8.06
N GLU A 37 -10.26 16.21 -7.59
CA GLU A 37 -9.02 16.98 -7.53
C GLU A 37 -8.03 16.44 -6.51
N GLU A 38 -8.50 16.19 -5.28
CA GLU A 38 -7.71 15.62 -4.19
C GLU A 38 -7.14 14.25 -4.59
N CYS A 39 -7.93 13.42 -5.26
CA CYS A 39 -7.48 12.13 -5.75
C CYS A 39 -6.39 12.24 -6.84
N ARG A 40 -6.54 13.15 -7.81
CA ARG A 40 -5.48 13.37 -8.81
C ARG A 40 -4.19 13.85 -8.14
N ARG A 41 -4.32 14.75 -7.16
CA ARG A 41 -3.20 15.27 -6.38
C ARG A 41 -2.53 14.17 -5.56
N LEU A 42 -3.32 13.27 -4.96
CA LEU A 42 -2.82 12.06 -4.29
C LEU A 42 -2.05 11.18 -5.27
N VAL A 43 -2.66 10.78 -6.38
CA VAL A 43 -2.04 9.92 -7.40
C VAL A 43 -0.74 10.54 -7.92
N ALA A 44 -0.74 11.82 -8.28
CA ALA A 44 0.47 12.54 -8.69
C ALA A 44 1.57 12.48 -7.61
N SER A 45 1.21 12.65 -6.34
CA SER A 45 2.16 12.61 -5.23
C SER A 45 2.76 11.21 -4.99
N LEU A 46 2.05 10.14 -5.36
CA LEU A 46 2.50 8.76 -5.20
C LEU A 46 3.63 8.36 -6.16
N HIS A 47 3.86 9.14 -7.22
CA HIS A 47 4.98 8.92 -8.15
C HIS A 47 6.30 9.56 -7.68
N PHE A 48 6.33 10.17 -6.50
CA PHE A 48 7.54 10.72 -5.91
C PHE A 48 8.08 9.79 -4.83
N ASN A 49 9.40 9.60 -4.79
CA ASN A 49 10.07 8.78 -3.77
C ASN A 49 10.61 9.61 -2.60
N SER A 50 10.28 10.91 -2.54
CA SER A 50 10.77 11.80 -1.48
C SER A 50 9.95 11.67 -0.20
N TYR A 51 10.62 11.72 0.95
CA TYR A 51 9.89 11.78 2.22
C TYR A 51 9.05 13.05 2.34
N ASN A 52 9.54 14.22 1.94
CA ASN A 52 8.79 15.48 2.01
C ASN A 52 7.76 15.62 0.88
N THR A 53 6.82 16.54 1.05
CA THR A 53 5.84 16.92 0.02
C THR A 53 6.58 17.34 -1.27
N PRO A 54 6.23 16.79 -2.44
CA PRO A 54 6.94 17.09 -3.68
C PRO A 54 6.81 18.56 -4.09
N LYS A 55 7.94 19.21 -4.40
CA LYS A 55 7.94 20.61 -4.87
C LYS A 55 7.30 20.80 -6.25
N ALA A 56 7.32 19.76 -7.08
CA ALA A 56 6.76 19.76 -8.43
C ALA A 56 5.38 19.09 -8.51
N LEU A 57 4.66 19.03 -7.38
CA LEU A 57 3.38 18.33 -7.30
C LEU A 57 2.33 18.95 -8.23
N ASP A 58 2.25 20.28 -8.30
CA ASP A 58 1.26 20.96 -9.14
C ASP A 58 1.44 20.61 -10.63
N ILE A 59 2.69 20.54 -11.10
CA ILE A 59 3.03 20.15 -12.47
C ILE A 59 2.71 18.65 -12.70
N ALA A 60 2.99 17.80 -11.72
CA ALA A 60 2.69 16.38 -11.83
C ALA A 60 1.17 16.12 -11.88
N GLU A 61 0.39 16.87 -11.10
CA GLU A 61 -1.08 16.77 -11.08
C GLU A 61 -1.69 17.13 -12.44
N GLU A 62 -1.17 18.13 -13.13
CA GLU A 62 -1.63 18.52 -14.48
C GLU A 62 -1.51 17.38 -15.51
N ASN A 63 -0.57 16.46 -15.30
CA ASN A 63 -0.36 15.30 -16.17
C ASN A 63 -1.27 14.12 -15.83
N VAL A 64 -2.00 14.18 -14.71
CA VAL A 64 -2.99 13.15 -14.36
C VAL A 64 -4.29 13.43 -15.12
N SER A 65 -4.79 12.42 -15.85
CA SER A 65 -6.01 12.55 -16.62
C SER A 65 -7.21 12.93 -15.76
N LYS A 66 -8.00 13.92 -16.22
CA LYS A 66 -9.22 14.40 -15.55
C LYS A 66 -10.44 13.54 -15.85
N ASP A 67 -10.38 12.72 -16.90
CA ASP A 67 -11.49 11.91 -17.39
C ASP A 67 -11.52 10.51 -16.78
N ILE A 68 -10.43 10.11 -16.11
CA ILE A 68 -10.31 8.80 -15.48
C ILE A 68 -10.85 8.87 -14.04
N PRO A 69 -11.80 7.99 -13.66
CA PRO A 69 -12.29 7.91 -12.28
C PRO A 69 -11.18 7.62 -11.28
N CYS A 70 -11.29 8.20 -10.08
CA CYS A 70 -10.29 8.07 -9.01
C CYS A 70 -9.88 6.61 -8.74
N ILE A 71 -10.86 5.72 -8.59
CA ILE A 71 -10.60 4.30 -8.34
C ILE A 71 -9.73 3.67 -9.44
N ARG A 72 -9.91 4.05 -10.72
CA ARG A 72 -9.09 3.51 -11.81
C ARG A 72 -7.66 4.03 -11.75
N LEU A 73 -7.46 5.28 -11.32
CA LEU A 73 -6.12 5.83 -11.11
C LEU A 73 -5.39 5.11 -9.98
N LEU A 74 -6.06 4.90 -8.85
CA LEU A 74 -5.49 4.19 -7.70
C LEU A 74 -5.17 2.72 -8.01
N LEU A 75 -6.09 2.02 -8.71
CA LEU A 75 -5.85 0.64 -9.16
C LEU A 75 -4.72 0.55 -10.17
N HIS A 76 -4.60 1.52 -11.07
CA HIS A 76 -3.48 1.59 -12.00
C HIS A 76 -2.17 1.67 -11.21
N TRP A 77 -2.03 2.67 -10.34
CA TRP A 77 -0.86 2.85 -9.50
C TRP A 77 -0.50 1.58 -8.70
N ASN A 78 -1.47 0.95 -8.03
CA ASN A 78 -1.25 -0.26 -7.23
C ASN A 78 -0.85 -1.49 -8.06
N SER A 79 -1.12 -1.50 -9.37
CA SER A 79 -0.85 -2.64 -10.26
C SER A 79 0.42 -2.52 -11.10
N GLN A 80 0.98 -1.31 -11.25
CA GLN A 80 2.14 -1.07 -12.10
C GLN A 80 3.47 -1.26 -11.36
N LYS A 81 4.39 -2.00 -12.01
CA LYS A 81 5.76 -2.18 -11.51
C LYS A 81 6.54 -0.87 -11.63
N GLY A 82 7.17 -0.45 -10.53
CA GLY A 82 7.86 0.85 -10.46
C GLY A 82 6.94 2.01 -10.07
N GLU A 83 5.67 1.71 -9.80
CA GLU A 83 4.72 2.62 -9.15
C GLU A 83 4.37 2.03 -7.77
N GLY A 84 3.12 1.65 -7.50
CA GLY A 84 2.67 1.12 -6.22
C GLY A 84 2.76 -0.40 -6.08
N LYS A 85 3.06 -1.15 -7.15
CA LYS A 85 3.08 -2.62 -7.05
C LYS A 85 4.20 -3.10 -6.12
N GLY A 86 3.80 -3.75 -5.02
CA GLY A 86 4.70 -4.23 -3.98
C GLY A 86 5.22 -3.14 -3.05
N GLU A 87 4.63 -1.94 -3.10
CA GLU A 87 4.79 -0.93 -2.07
C GLU A 87 3.85 -1.21 -0.89
N THR A 88 4.20 -0.71 0.28
CA THR A 88 3.36 -0.86 1.47
C THR A 88 2.25 0.19 1.51
N HIS A 89 1.14 -0.12 2.18
CA HIS A 89 0.09 0.85 2.48
C HIS A 89 0.59 2.16 3.16
N GLU A 90 1.75 2.13 3.82
CA GLU A 90 2.36 3.32 4.45
C GLU A 90 2.69 4.42 3.44
N VAL A 91 3.05 4.08 2.19
CA VAL A 91 3.32 5.07 1.14
C VAL A 91 2.09 5.94 0.91
N LEU A 92 0.92 5.29 0.86
CA LEU A 92 -0.34 5.94 0.58
C LEU A 92 -0.84 6.75 1.78
N GLN A 93 -0.73 6.19 3.00
CA GLN A 93 -0.98 6.95 4.23
C GLN A 93 -0.11 8.20 4.35
N HIS A 94 1.18 8.06 4.05
CA HIS A 94 2.14 9.15 4.17
C HIS A 94 1.76 10.30 3.25
N ARG A 95 1.39 10.00 1.99
CA ARG A 95 0.91 11.00 1.05
C ARG A 95 -0.43 11.63 1.45
N LEU A 96 -1.37 10.84 1.95
CA LEU A 96 -2.63 11.35 2.49
C LEU A 96 -2.38 12.38 3.60
N ARG A 97 -1.47 12.09 4.55
CA ARG A 97 -1.09 13.04 5.62
C ARG A 97 -0.50 14.32 5.07
N GLN A 98 0.37 14.23 4.06
CA GLN A 98 1.00 15.41 3.44
C GLN A 98 0.02 16.31 2.70
N LEU A 99 -1.07 15.71 2.21
CA LEU A 99 -2.14 16.42 1.51
C LEU A 99 -3.24 16.89 2.46
N GLY A 100 -3.10 16.66 3.77
CA GLY A 100 -4.06 17.10 4.79
C GLY A 100 -5.19 16.11 5.09
N HIS A 101 -5.18 14.92 4.48
CA HIS A 101 -6.16 13.85 4.71
C HIS A 101 -5.71 12.90 5.83
N SER A 102 -5.42 13.46 7.01
CA SER A 102 -4.95 12.68 8.16
C SER A 102 -5.99 11.67 8.65
N ASP A 103 -7.27 11.99 8.51
CA ASP A 103 -8.40 11.11 8.81
C ASP A 103 -8.41 9.85 7.95
N LEU A 104 -8.24 10.00 6.63
CA LEU A 104 -8.15 8.87 5.70
C LEU A 104 -6.88 8.05 5.92
N ALA A 105 -5.76 8.71 6.22
CA ALA A 105 -4.50 8.02 6.54
C ALA A 105 -4.63 7.15 7.81
N ASP A 106 -5.29 7.69 8.84
CA ASP A 106 -5.47 6.99 10.11
C ASP A 106 -6.51 5.87 10.01
N TRP A 107 -7.57 6.07 9.21
CA TRP A 107 -8.51 5.02 8.85
C TRP A 107 -7.78 3.87 8.14
N LEU A 108 -7.00 4.19 7.10
CA LEU A 108 -6.30 3.19 6.30
C LEU A 108 -5.36 2.34 7.16
N GLY A 109 -4.64 2.95 8.09
CA GLY A 109 -3.79 2.18 9.02
C GLY A 109 -4.55 1.23 9.90
N LYS A 110 -5.64 1.70 10.51
CA LYS A 110 -6.44 0.86 11.40
C LYS A 110 -7.07 -0.31 10.65
N THR A 111 -7.61 -0.07 9.46
CA THR A 111 -8.27 -1.11 8.65
C THR A 111 -7.27 -2.19 8.25
N VAL A 112 -6.13 -1.80 7.67
CA VAL A 112 -5.08 -2.75 7.27
C VAL A 112 -4.58 -3.59 8.46
N PHE A 113 -4.36 -2.97 9.63
CA PHE A 113 -3.95 -3.70 10.83
C PHE A 113 -5.05 -4.60 11.39
N HIS A 114 -6.31 -4.21 11.24
CA HIS A 114 -7.44 -5.03 11.69
C HIS A 114 -7.56 -6.29 10.84
N GLU A 115 -7.53 -6.16 9.51
CA GLU A 115 -7.55 -7.30 8.59
C GLU A 115 -6.38 -8.26 8.87
N LEU A 116 -5.17 -7.72 9.08
CA LEU A 116 -4.01 -8.53 9.46
C LEU A 116 -4.22 -9.28 10.79
N GLY A 117 -4.84 -8.63 11.77
CA GLY A 117 -5.15 -9.24 13.06
C GLY A 117 -6.18 -10.37 12.95
N GLU A 118 -7.23 -10.18 12.14
CA GLU A 118 -8.23 -11.20 11.87
C GLU A 118 -7.64 -12.40 11.11
N GLU A 119 -6.84 -12.17 10.08
CA GLU A 119 -6.14 -13.23 9.33
C GLU A 119 -5.22 -14.04 10.26
N LEU A 120 -4.45 -13.36 11.12
CA LEU A 120 -3.60 -14.03 12.10
C LEU A 120 -4.41 -14.88 13.08
N MET A 121 -5.55 -14.37 13.57
CA MET A 121 -6.42 -15.11 14.48
C MET A 121 -7.08 -16.32 13.79
N GLU A 122 -7.52 -16.18 12.54
CA GLU A 122 -8.08 -17.28 11.75
C GLU A 122 -7.05 -18.41 11.57
N ASN A 123 -5.82 -18.05 11.18
CA ASN A 123 -4.72 -18.99 11.01
C ASN A 123 -4.32 -19.69 12.33
N LEU A 124 -4.41 -19.00 13.47
CA LEU A 124 -4.15 -19.62 14.78
C LEU A 124 -5.27 -20.57 15.22
N ASN A 125 -6.52 -20.31 14.81
CA ASN A 125 -7.68 -21.13 15.17
C ASN A 125 -7.80 -22.41 14.31
N ASP A 126 -7.27 -22.40 13.09
CA ASP A 126 -7.17 -23.58 12.22
C ASP A 126 -5.74 -23.77 11.67
N PRO A 127 -4.77 -24.17 12.52
CA PRO A 127 -3.36 -24.20 12.17
C PRO A 127 -2.98 -25.25 11.10
N PHE A 128 -3.92 -26.07 10.65
CA PHE A 128 -3.70 -27.10 9.63
C PHE A 128 -4.52 -26.89 8.35
N ARG A 129 -5.27 -25.79 8.20
CA ARG A 129 -6.15 -25.57 7.04
C ARG A 129 -5.44 -25.76 5.69
N ASP A 130 -4.23 -25.23 5.59
CA ASP A 130 -3.41 -25.30 4.36
C ASP A 130 -2.72 -26.67 4.19
N VAL A 131 -2.56 -27.45 5.25
CA VAL A 131 -1.96 -28.80 5.19
C VAL A 131 -3.00 -29.81 4.70
N ILE A 132 -4.28 -29.61 5.01
CA ILE A 132 -5.37 -30.52 4.67
C ILE A 132 -5.76 -30.40 3.18
N ASN A 133 -5.63 -29.21 2.58
CA ASN A 133 -5.96 -28.96 1.16
C ASN A 133 -4.90 -29.44 0.14
N VAL A 134 -3.73 -29.90 0.58
CA VAL A 134 -2.66 -30.38 -0.32
C VAL A 134 -2.77 -31.89 -0.59
N THR A 135 -3.69 -32.59 0.09
CA THR A 135 -3.84 -34.06 0.01
C THR A 135 -4.98 -34.58 -0.87
N GLU A 136 -5.66 -33.73 -1.66
CA GLU A 136 -6.61 -34.15 -2.71
C GLU A 136 -5.99 -34.15 -4.13
#